data_AF-A0A6A6ELG2-F1
#
_entry.id   AF-A0A6A6ELG2-F1
#
_cell.length_a   1.000
_cell.length_b   1.000
_cell.length_c   1.000
_cell.angle_alpha   90.00
_cell.angle_beta   90.00
_cell.angle_gamma   90.00
#
_symmetry.space_group_name_H-M   'P 1'
#
loop_
_entity.id
_entity.type
_entity.pdbx_description
1 polymer ?
#
loop_
_entity_poly.entity_id
_entity_poly.type
_entity_poly.pdbx_seq_one_letter_code
_entity_poly.pdbx_strand_id
1 'polypeptide(L)'
;MAYYLLVARDWVIAHPYQTALHAVNGVIFCTPAAATVPFFNTLGFTAAGPAAGRSAAAIMSWFGTVPAGGLYATVQSAAMGGFGASSAAIAAQAGAVASSSIGWLLGRGG
;
A
#
# COMPACT_ATOMS: atom_id res chain seq x y z
N MET A 1 32.24 2.16 13.92
CA MET A 1 31.48 2.33 12.67
C MET A 1 31.69 1.17 11.70
N ALA A 2 32.93 0.82 11.32
CA ALA A 2 33.20 -0.25 10.35
C ALA A 2 32.61 -1.63 10.72
N TYR A 3 32.66 -2.00 12.00
CA TYR A 3 32.15 -3.31 12.45
C TYR A 3 30.63 -3.48 12.25
N TYR A 4 29.84 -2.43 12.46
CA TYR A 4 28.39 -2.48 12.28
C TYR A 4 28.00 -2.69 10.82
N LEU A 5 28.77 -2.08 9.90
CA LEU A 5 28.53 -2.24 8.46
C LEU A 5 28.82 -3.66 7.99
N LEU A 6 29.84 -4.31 8.57
CA LEU A 6 30.14 -5.71 8.27
C LEU A 6 29.05 -6.64 8.80
N VAL A 7 28.62 -6.46 10.04
CA VAL A 7 27.51 -7.24 10.63
C VAL A 7 26.21 -7.05 9.84
N ALA A 8 25.89 -5.83 9.42
CA ALA A 8 24.71 -5.55 8.61
C ALA A 8 24.81 -6.22 7.23
N ARG A 9 25.97 -6.13 6.58
CA ARG A 9 26.23 -6.79 5.29
C ARG A 9 26.04 -8.30 5.39
N ASP A 10 26.65 -8.92 6.39
CA ASP A 10 26.60 -10.36 6.57
C ASP A 10 25.17 -10.83 6.87
N TRP A 11 24.41 -10.04 7.64
CA TRP A 11 23.00 -10.30 7.90
C TRP A 11 22.12 -10.21 6.64
N VAL A 12 22.35 -9.19 5.81
CA VAL A 12 21.64 -9.00 4.53
C VAL A 12 21.88 -10.16 3.58
N ILE A 13 23.12 -10.66 3.51
CA ILE A 13 23.49 -11.82 2.69
C ILE A 13 22.81 -13.09 3.21
N ALA A 14 22.72 -13.26 4.53
CA ALA A 14 22.05 -14.41 5.15
C ALA A 14 20.52 -14.39 5.00
N HIS A 15 19.89 -13.21 4.94
CA HIS A 15 18.43 -13.05 4.89
C HIS A 15 17.96 -12.19 3.69
N PRO A 16 18.17 -12.66 2.45
CA PRO A 16 17.86 -11.87 1.26
C PRO A 16 16.37 -11.56 1.12
N TYR A 17 15.48 -12.50 1.49
CA TYR A 17 14.04 -12.31 1.41
C TYR A 17 13.51 -11.30 2.44
N GLN A 18 14.01 -11.35 3.68
CA GLN A 18 13.62 -10.38 4.70
C GLN A 18 14.13 -8.98 4.34
N THR A 19 15.36 -8.89 3.86
CA THR A 19 15.93 -7.61 3.41
C THR A 19 15.10 -7.01 2.27
N ALA A 20 14.72 -7.82 1.27
CA ALA A 20 13.87 -7.36 0.18
C ALA A 20 12.50 -6.88 0.68
N LEU A 21 11.87 -7.62 1.59
CA LEU A 21 10.59 -7.25 2.20
C LEU A 21 10.69 -5.91 2.96
N HIS A 22 11.72 -5.74 3.79
CA HIS A 22 11.95 -4.50 4.53
C HIS A 22 12.26 -3.32 3.59
N ALA A 23 13.01 -3.54 2.51
CA ALA A 23 13.29 -2.52 1.51
C ALA A 23 12.01 -2.06 0.81
N VAL A 24 11.16 -3.00 0.37
CA VAL A 24 9.85 -2.70 -0.24
C VAL A 24 8.97 -1.94 0.74
N ASN A 25 8.88 -2.38 1.99
CA ASN A 25 8.11 -1.68 3.02
C ASN A 25 8.67 -0.29 3.35
N GLY A 26 9.99 -0.10 3.28
CA GLY A 26 10.62 1.21 3.39
C GLY A 26 10.20 2.16 2.27
N VAL A 27 10.13 1.67 1.03
CA VAL A 27 9.62 2.44 -0.11
C VAL A 27 8.14 2.82 0.09
N ILE A 28 7.30 1.87 0.51
CA ILE A 28 5.87 2.13 0.77
C ILE A 28 5.70 3.14 1.90
N PHE A 29 6.56 3.09 2.92
CA PHE A 29 6.50 4.04 4.02
C PHE A 29 6.80 5.48 3.58
N CYS A 30 7.88 5.67 2.81
CA CYS A 30 8.29 6.97 2.30
C CYS A 30 7.41 7.47 1.14
N THR A 31 6.87 6.57 0.33
CA THR A 31 6.04 6.88 -0.84
C THR A 31 4.80 5.98 -0.86
N PRO A 32 3.78 6.28 -0.04
CA PRO A 32 2.59 5.43 0.09
C PRO A 32 1.82 5.27 -1.21
N ALA A 33 1.89 6.27 -2.09
CA ALA A 33 1.31 6.24 -3.43
C ALA A 33 1.78 5.03 -4.27
N ALA A 34 3.00 4.53 -4.03
CA ALA A 34 3.53 3.36 -4.74
C ALA A 34 2.69 2.08 -4.50
N ALA A 35 2.03 1.97 -3.35
CA ALA A 35 1.15 0.84 -3.03
C ALA A 35 -0.33 1.17 -3.27
N THR A 36 -0.76 2.38 -2.92
CA THR A 36 -2.19 2.74 -3.01
C THR A 36 -2.67 2.91 -4.45
N VAL A 37 -1.85 3.47 -5.35
CA VAL A 37 -2.20 3.65 -6.77
C VAL A 37 -2.48 2.33 -7.49
N PRO A 38 -1.58 1.32 -7.46
CA PRO A 38 -1.87 0.04 -8.10
C PRO A 38 -3.06 -0.66 -7.43
N PHE A 39 -3.21 -0.54 -6.11
CA PHE A 39 -4.36 -1.09 -5.39
C PHE A 39 -5.69 -0.48 -5.83
N PHE A 40 -5.76 0.83 -6.02
CA PHE A 40 -6.97 1.47 -6.53
C PHE A 40 -7.24 1.12 -8.00
N ASN A 41 -6.17 1.00 -8.80
CA ASN A 41 -6.29 0.64 -10.21
C ASN A 41 -6.84 -0.80 -10.39
N THR A 42 -6.41 -1.76 -9.56
CA THR A 42 -6.97 -3.12 -9.61
C THR A 42 -8.45 -3.17 -9.24
N LEU A 43 -8.90 -2.28 -8.34
CA LEU A 43 -10.31 -2.08 -8.00
C LEU A 43 -11.09 -1.31 -9.08
N GLY A 44 -10.42 -0.82 -10.13
CA GLY A 44 -11.01 -0.06 -11.22
C GLY A 44 -11.18 1.43 -10.94
N PHE A 45 -10.59 1.95 -9.85
CA PHE A 45 -10.54 3.38 -9.59
C PHE A 45 -9.27 3.97 -10.21
N THR A 46 -9.44 4.99 -11.06
CA THR A 46 -8.33 5.69 -11.72
C THR A 46 -8.30 7.16 -11.30
N ALA A 47 -7.21 7.86 -11.65
CA ALA A 47 -7.08 9.29 -11.41
C ALA A 47 -8.15 10.14 -12.13
N ALA A 48 -8.76 9.63 -13.21
CA ALA A 48 -9.85 10.29 -13.93
C ALA A 48 -11.24 9.85 -13.47
N GLY A 49 -11.33 8.90 -12.53
CA GLY A 49 -12.57 8.28 -12.07
C GLY A 49 -12.64 6.76 -12.30
N PRO A 50 -13.82 6.14 -12.10
CA PRO A 50 -14.00 4.71 -12.29
C PRO A 50 -13.77 4.30 -13.75
N ALA A 51 -12.92 3.31 -13.99
CA ALA A 51 -12.71 2.76 -15.32
C ALA A 51 -13.96 2.02 -15.80
N ALA A 52 -14.41 2.34 -17.03
CA ALA A 52 -15.56 1.70 -17.65
C ALA A 52 -15.36 0.18 -17.74
N GLY A 53 -16.42 -0.59 -17.43
CA GLY A 53 -16.40 -2.05 -17.46
C GLY A 53 -15.60 -2.72 -16.32
N ARG A 54 -15.12 -1.96 -15.33
CA ARG A 54 -14.48 -2.50 -14.12
C ARG A 54 -15.44 -2.56 -12.93
N SER A 55 -15.01 -3.23 -11.86
CA SER A 55 -15.77 -3.39 -10.61
C SER A 55 -16.26 -2.06 -10.03
N ALA A 56 -15.41 -1.02 -10.00
CA ALA A 56 -15.83 0.32 -9.53
C ALA A 56 -17.01 0.89 -10.34
N ALA A 57 -17.03 0.72 -11.66
CA ALA A 57 -18.13 1.17 -12.51
C ALA A 57 -19.39 0.30 -12.33
N ALA A 58 -19.23 -1.02 -12.15
CA ALA A 58 -20.33 -1.93 -11.88
C ALA A 58 -21.04 -1.60 -10.54
N ILE A 59 -20.26 -1.29 -9.50
CA ILE A 59 -20.80 -0.88 -8.19
C ILE A 59 -21.57 0.44 -8.32
N MET A 60 -21.02 1.43 -9.04
CA MET A 60 -21.72 2.69 -9.29
C MET A 60 -23.03 2.48 -10.04
N SER A 61 -23.02 1.61 -11.06
CA SER A 61 -24.22 1.27 -11.83
C SER A 61 -25.27 0.51 -11.00
N TRP A 62 -24.86 -0.29 -10.02
CA TRP A 62 -25.78 -1.02 -9.14
C TRP A 62 -26.45 -0.11 -8.11
N PHE A 63 -25.70 0.82 -7.51
CA PHE A 63 -26.24 1.76 -6.54
C PHE A 63 -27.06 2.89 -7.17
N GLY A 64 -26.83 3.23 -8.43
CA GLY A 64 -27.53 4.29 -9.18
C GLY A 64 -27.12 5.70 -8.76
N THR A 65 -27.15 6.00 -7.45
CA THR A 65 -26.70 7.25 -6.86
C THR A 65 -25.72 6.97 -5.73
N VAL A 66 -24.50 7.50 -5.83
CA VAL A 66 -23.51 7.40 -4.76
C VAL A 66 -23.65 8.60 -3.82
N PRO A 67 -23.90 8.41 -2.51
CA PRO A 67 -23.95 9.50 -1.56
C PRO A 67 -22.62 10.25 -1.51
N ALA A 68 -22.67 11.58 -1.59
CA ALA A 68 -21.50 12.43 -1.37
C ALA A 68 -20.99 12.21 0.07
N GLY A 69 -19.69 11.94 0.21
CA GLY A 69 -19.08 11.60 1.50
C GLY A 69 -19.27 10.15 1.97
N GLY A 70 -19.94 9.30 1.18
CA GLY A 70 -20.01 7.86 1.44
C GLY A 70 -18.67 7.14 1.23
N LEU A 71 -18.64 5.83 1.53
CA LEU A 71 -17.44 5.00 1.37
C LEU A 71 -16.92 5.01 -0.09
N TYR A 72 -17.80 4.87 -1.07
CA TYR A 72 -17.41 4.92 -2.49
C TYR A 72 -16.82 6.28 -2.87
N ALA A 73 -17.46 7.38 -2.47
CA ALA A 73 -16.96 8.73 -2.76
C ALA A 73 -15.59 8.97 -2.08
N THR A 74 -15.38 8.44 -0.89
CA THR A 74 -14.11 8.54 -0.16
C THR A 74 -13.01 7.75 -0.87
N VAL A 75 -13.28 6.53 -1.30
CA VAL A 75 -12.33 5.68 -2.05
C VAL A 75 -12.03 6.27 -3.43
N GLN A 76 -13.05 6.76 -4.14
CA GLN A 76 -12.88 7.45 -5.41
C GLN A 76 -12.02 8.71 -5.23
N SER A 77 -12.28 9.50 -4.19
CA SER A 77 -11.47 10.67 -3.87
C SER A 77 -10.03 10.28 -3.52
N ALA A 78 -9.82 9.18 -2.78
CA ALA A 78 -8.49 8.65 -2.48
C ALA A 78 -7.72 8.28 -3.76
N ALA A 79 -8.37 7.59 -4.69
CA ALA A 79 -7.78 7.19 -5.98
C ALA A 79 -7.45 8.39 -6.87
N MET A 80 -8.20 9.49 -6.75
CA MET A 80 -7.94 10.76 -7.44
C MET A 80 -6.93 11.67 -6.73
N GLY A 81 -6.38 11.26 -5.58
CA GLY A 81 -5.46 12.10 -4.79
C GLY A 81 -6.15 13.21 -3.97
N GLY A 82 -7.46 13.12 -3.77
CA GLY A 82 -8.27 14.06 -2.99
C GLY A 82 -8.37 13.71 -1.50
N PHE A 83 -9.53 13.97 -0.90
CA PHE A 83 -9.78 13.87 0.55
C PHE A 83 -9.36 12.53 1.19
N GLY A 84 -9.59 11.41 0.49
CA GLY A 84 -9.25 10.08 0.99
C GLY A 84 -7.77 9.66 0.81
N ALA A 85 -6.93 10.49 0.20
CA ALA A 85 -5.55 10.11 -0.11
C ALA A 85 -4.69 9.96 1.16
N SER A 86 -4.91 10.80 2.17
CA SER A 86 -4.20 10.73 3.45
C SER A 86 -4.56 9.48 4.26
N SER A 87 -5.83 9.08 4.28
CA SER A 87 -6.26 7.85 4.95
C SER A 87 -5.72 6.61 4.25
N ALA A 88 -5.69 6.60 2.91
CA ALA A 88 -5.06 5.54 2.14
C ALA A 88 -3.55 5.45 2.40
N ALA A 89 -2.86 6.60 2.51
CA ALA A 89 -1.44 6.65 2.84
C ALA A 89 -1.15 6.07 4.23
N ILE A 90 -1.94 6.45 5.25
CA ILE A 90 -1.80 5.90 6.60
C ILE A 90 -2.05 4.39 6.61
N ALA A 91 -3.08 3.91 5.90
CA ALA A 91 -3.36 2.48 5.78
C ALA A 91 -2.19 1.71 5.14
N ALA A 92 -1.60 2.26 4.07
CA ALA A 92 -0.44 1.65 3.41
C ALA A 92 0.79 1.64 4.32
N GLN A 93 1.07 2.73 5.03
CA GLN A 93 2.18 2.82 5.98
C GLN A 93 1.99 1.83 7.15
N ALA A 94 0.79 1.75 7.72
CA ALA A 94 0.47 0.81 8.78
C ALA A 94 0.67 -0.64 8.32
N GLY A 95 0.20 -0.98 7.11
CA GLY A 95 0.43 -2.29 6.50
C GLY A 95 1.92 -2.61 6.30
N ALA A 96 2.71 -1.62 5.87
CA ALA A 96 4.15 -1.79 5.67
C ALA A 96 4.90 -2.05 6.99
N VAL A 97 4.52 -1.34 8.06
CA VAL A 97 5.09 -1.54 9.41
C VAL A 97 4.67 -2.89 9.98
N ALA A 98 3.39 -3.24 9.88
CA ALA A 98 2.87 -4.51 10.40
C ALA A 98 3.50 -5.72 9.70
N SER A 99 3.56 -5.70 8.36
CA SER A 99 4.17 -6.78 7.58
C SER A 99 5.68 -6.90 7.80
N SER A 100 6.38 -5.78 7.97
CA SER A 100 7.80 -5.81 8.38
C SER A 100 7.98 -6.44 9.76
N SER A 101 7.13 -6.08 10.72
CA SER A 101 7.20 -6.61 12.08
C SER A 101 6.96 -8.12 12.11
N ILE A 102 5.95 -8.58 11.36
CA ILE A 102 5.65 -10.01 11.20
C ILE A 102 6.79 -10.73 10.49
N GLY A 103 7.32 -10.16 9.40
CA GLY A 103 8.46 -10.74 8.67
C GLY A 103 9.71 -10.89 9.53
N TRP A 104 9.95 -9.93 10.44
CA TRP A 104 11.02 -10.02 11.43
C TRP A 104 10.77 -11.13 12.45
N LEU A 105 9.55 -11.24 12.99
CA LEU A 105 9.19 -12.29 13.96
C LEU A 105 9.31 -13.69 13.35
N LEU A 106 8.88 -13.86 12.10
CA LEU A 106 8.91 -15.17 11.43
C LEU A 106 10.33 -15.64 11.12
N GLY A 107 11.26 -14.74 10.77
CA GLY A 107 12.66 -15.14 10.58
C GLY A 107 13.49 -15.23 11.86
N ARG A 108 12.91 -15.05 13.05
CA ARG A 108 13.56 -15.42 14.31
C ARG A 108 13.43 -16.90 14.66
N GLY A 109 12.49 -17.60 14.02
CA GLY A 109 12.18 -19.01 14.31
C GLY A 109 12.75 -20.01 13.29
N GLY A 110 13.57 -19.55 12.35
CA GLY A 110 14.25 -20.37 11.32
C GLY A 110 15.74 -20.49 11.58
#